data_AF-A0A917WAV6-F1
#
_entry.id   AF-A0A917WAV6-F1
#
_cell.length_a   1.000
_cell.length_b   1.000
_cell.length_c   1.000
_cell.angle_alpha   90.00
_cell.angle_beta   90.00
_cell.angle_gamma   90.00
#
_symmetry.space_group_name_H-M   'P 1'
#
loop_
_entity.id
_entity.type
_entity.pdbx_description
1 polymer ?
#
loop_
_entity_poly.entity_id
_entity_poly.type
_entity_poly.pdbx_seq_one_letter_code
_entity_poly.pdbx_strand_id
1 'polypeptide(L)'
;MTNKTILVSAVAAAFAATAGAASAAEQVKCYGVSLAGENDCAAGPGTTCAGTSKVDYQGNAWTLVDEGTCESMELPAMENGDTRMGSPEPLERDLPTES
;
A
#
# COMPACT_ATOMS: atom_id res chain seq x y z
N MET A 1 0.63 70.72 -23.07
CA MET A 1 1.36 70.13 -24.20
C MET A 1 1.70 68.70 -23.85
N THR A 2 1.43 67.84 -24.82
CA THR A 2 1.46 66.39 -24.88
C THR A 2 2.77 65.75 -24.44
N ASN A 3 2.71 64.75 -23.54
CA ASN A 3 3.74 63.71 -23.45
C ASN A 3 3.10 62.35 -23.73
N LYS A 4 3.49 61.80 -24.87
CA LYS A 4 3.12 60.50 -25.44
C LYS A 4 4.09 59.42 -24.91
N THR A 5 3.78 58.15 -25.22
CA THR A 5 4.57 56.91 -25.06
C THR A 5 4.07 56.05 -23.88
N ILE A 6 3.09 55.17 -24.10
CA ILE A 6 3.21 53.76 -24.54
C ILE A 6 4.10 52.95 -23.61
N LEU A 7 3.52 51.96 -22.90
CA LEU A 7 4.03 50.58 -22.86
C LEU A 7 2.89 49.62 -22.49
N VAL A 8 2.46 48.85 -23.49
CA VAL A 8 1.68 47.61 -23.34
C VAL A 8 2.59 46.56 -22.73
N SER A 9 2.13 45.87 -21.68
CA SER A 9 2.69 44.58 -21.29
C SER A 9 1.58 43.74 -20.69
N ALA A 10 0.83 43.07 -21.57
CA ALA A 10 -0.01 41.95 -21.20
C ALA A 10 0.92 40.76 -20.87
N VAL A 11 1.14 40.50 -19.59
CA VAL A 11 1.78 39.26 -19.15
C VAL A 11 0.69 38.21 -19.01
N ALA A 12 0.45 37.49 -20.10
CA ALA A 12 -0.28 36.23 -20.07
C ALA A 12 0.65 35.17 -19.49
N ALA A 13 0.65 35.01 -18.16
CA ALA A 13 1.33 33.89 -17.51
C ALA A 13 0.50 32.62 -17.77
N ALA A 14 0.86 31.90 -18.83
CA ALA A 14 0.40 30.54 -19.03
C ALA A 14 0.98 29.66 -17.91
N PHE A 15 0.20 29.40 -16.87
CA PHE A 15 0.48 28.33 -15.93
C PHE A 15 0.24 27.00 -16.64
N ALA A 16 1.24 26.52 -17.36
CA ALA A 16 1.35 25.11 -17.70
C ALA A 16 1.70 24.37 -16.39
N ALA A 17 0.68 24.10 -15.58
CA ALA A 17 0.80 23.13 -14.50
C ALA A 17 1.03 21.77 -15.17
N THR A 18 2.30 21.37 -15.28
CA THR A 18 2.66 19.97 -15.44
C THR A 18 2.26 19.29 -14.14
N ALA A 19 1.02 18.81 -14.10
CA ALA A 19 0.65 17.76 -13.17
C ALA A 19 1.47 16.55 -13.60
N GLY A 20 2.64 16.37 -12.98
CA GLY A 20 3.34 15.10 -13.03
C GLY A 20 2.33 14.04 -12.59
N ALA A 21 2.01 13.11 -13.48
CA ALA A 21 1.21 11.96 -13.13
C ALA A 21 1.96 11.25 -11.99
N ALA A 22 1.43 11.35 -10.77
CA ALA A 22 1.81 10.43 -9.72
C ALA A 22 1.40 9.05 -10.23
N SER A 23 2.37 8.24 -10.65
CA SER A 23 2.16 6.81 -10.88
C SER A 23 1.80 6.23 -9.52
N ALA A 24 0.51 6.09 -9.23
CA ALA A 24 0.07 5.27 -8.12
C ALA A 24 0.59 3.85 -8.40
N ALA A 25 1.52 3.37 -7.57
CA ALA A 25 1.91 1.98 -7.62
C ALA A 25 0.65 1.14 -7.44
N GLU A 26 0.49 0.11 -8.27
CA GLU A 26 -0.66 -0.80 -8.12
C GLU A 26 -0.53 -1.50 -6.77
N GLN A 27 -1.56 -1.41 -5.92
CA GLN A 27 -1.54 -2.04 -4.61
C GLN A 27 -2.07 -3.46 -4.72
N VAL A 28 -1.34 -4.40 -4.14
CA VAL A 28 -1.68 -5.82 -4.11
C VAL A 28 -1.94 -6.27 -2.68
N LYS A 29 -2.85 -7.24 -2.52
CA LYS A 29 -2.99 -7.93 -1.24
C LYS A 29 -1.77 -8.80 -1.03
N CYS A 30 -1.12 -8.65 0.11
CA CYS A 30 0.01 -9.49 0.46
C CYS A 30 -0.29 -10.25 1.74
N TYR A 31 -0.35 -11.57 1.60
CA TYR A 31 -0.70 -12.53 2.63
C TYR A 31 0.53 -13.02 3.40
N GLY A 32 0.34 -13.35 4.67
CA GLY A 32 1.41 -13.88 5.54
C GLY A 32 2.38 -12.82 6.06
N VAL A 33 1.95 -11.56 6.09
CA VAL A 33 2.79 -10.41 6.47
C VAL A 33 2.26 -9.61 7.65
N SER A 34 0.94 -9.70 7.89
CA SER A 34 0.28 -8.97 8.96
C SER A 34 0.62 -9.57 10.32
N LEU A 35 0.89 -8.72 11.32
CA LEU A 35 1.11 -9.16 12.70
C LEU A 35 -0.22 -9.56 13.37
N ALA A 36 -0.13 -10.17 14.54
CA ALA A 36 -1.29 -10.45 15.36
C ALA A 36 -2.03 -9.14 15.70
N GLY A 37 -3.34 -9.13 15.50
CA GLY A 37 -4.13 -7.91 15.69
C GLY A 37 -4.00 -6.88 14.55
N GLU A 38 -3.34 -7.22 13.44
CA GLU A 38 -3.29 -6.39 12.22
C GLU A 38 -3.81 -7.16 10.99
N ASN A 39 -4.49 -6.48 10.06
CA ASN A 39 -4.92 -6.99 8.75
C ASN A 39 -5.65 -5.86 7.99
N ASP A 40 -5.43 -5.68 6.69
CA ASP A 40 -6.08 -4.61 5.91
C ASP A 40 -7.38 -5.05 5.22
N CYS A 41 -7.98 -6.15 5.68
CA CYS A 41 -9.04 -6.82 4.93
C CYS A 41 -10.12 -5.89 4.35
N ALA A 42 -10.59 -6.24 3.14
CA ALA A 42 -11.57 -5.50 2.35
C ALA A 42 -12.95 -5.45 3.04
N ALA A 43 -13.08 -4.62 4.06
CA ALA A 43 -14.31 -4.41 4.79
C ALA A 43 -15.19 -3.40 4.07
N GLY A 44 -16.33 -3.86 3.55
CA GLY A 44 -17.46 -2.99 3.22
C GLY A 44 -17.99 -2.28 4.49
N PRO A 45 -18.76 -1.18 4.33
CA PRO A 45 -19.20 -0.34 5.44
C PRO A 45 -19.95 -1.15 6.51
N GLY A 46 -19.43 -1.13 7.75
CA GLY A 46 -20.01 -1.85 8.91
C GLY A 46 -19.22 -3.09 9.38
N THR A 47 -18.05 -3.38 8.82
CA THR A 47 -17.22 -4.53 9.22
C THR A 47 -15.84 -4.07 9.71
N THR A 48 -15.38 -4.55 10.87
CA THR A 48 -14.06 -4.23 11.43
C THR A 48 -13.09 -5.33 11.00
N CYS A 49 -12.45 -5.18 9.83
CA CYS A 49 -11.47 -6.18 9.36
C CYS A 49 -10.04 -5.94 9.87
N ALA A 50 -9.75 -4.74 10.38
CA ALA A 50 -8.53 -4.46 11.11
C ALA A 50 -8.45 -5.36 12.35
N GLY A 51 -7.43 -6.20 12.39
CA GLY A 51 -7.06 -6.99 13.56
C GLY A 51 -7.75 -8.33 13.74
N THR A 52 -8.13 -8.97 12.64
CA THR A 52 -8.58 -10.36 12.66
C THR A 52 -7.44 -11.37 12.73
N SER A 53 -6.21 -10.97 12.40
CA SER A 53 -5.05 -11.85 12.51
C SER A 53 -4.84 -12.26 13.96
N LYS A 54 -4.78 -13.56 14.21
CA LYS A 54 -4.68 -14.16 15.55
C LYS A 54 -3.24 -14.42 15.97
N VAL A 55 -2.35 -14.56 15.00
CA VAL A 55 -0.93 -14.84 15.18
C VAL A 55 -0.11 -13.97 14.23
N ASP A 56 1.15 -13.73 14.56
CA ASP A 56 2.04 -12.99 13.69
C ASP A 56 2.27 -13.73 12.37
N TYR A 57 2.25 -12.99 11.26
CA TYR A 57 2.50 -13.52 9.91
C TYR A 57 1.50 -14.58 9.45
N GLN A 58 0.29 -14.56 9.98
CA GLN A 58 -0.76 -15.51 9.66
C GLN A 58 -0.98 -15.64 8.15
N GLY A 59 -0.88 -16.86 7.62
CA GLY A 59 -0.82 -17.11 6.19
C GLY A 59 -2.06 -16.67 5.39
N ASN A 60 -3.24 -16.64 6.01
CA ASN A 60 -4.47 -16.15 5.38
C ASN A 60 -4.82 -14.70 5.80
N ALA A 61 -3.97 -14.03 6.58
CA ALA A 61 -4.05 -12.61 6.88
C ALA A 61 -3.26 -11.79 5.85
N TRP A 62 -3.76 -10.62 5.44
CA TRP A 62 -3.13 -9.79 4.42
C TRP A 62 -3.11 -8.30 4.74
N THR A 63 -2.16 -7.62 4.13
CA THR A 63 -1.95 -6.16 4.14
C THR A 63 -1.88 -5.66 2.70
N LEU A 64 -2.37 -4.44 2.41
CA LEU A 64 -2.18 -3.83 1.09
C LEU A 64 -0.77 -3.25 1.02
N VAL A 65 0.00 -3.75 0.05
CA VAL A 65 1.37 -3.30 -0.21
C VAL A 65 1.49 -2.92 -1.68
N ASP A 66 2.53 -2.18 -2.03
CA ASP A 66 2.82 -1.92 -3.45
C ASP A 66 3.16 -3.23 -4.17
N GLU A 67 2.82 -3.32 -5.46
CA GLU A 67 3.15 -4.48 -6.28
C GLU A 67 4.66 -4.79 -6.23
N GLY A 68 5.02 -6.06 -6.10
CA GLY A 68 6.41 -6.51 -5.98
C GLY A 68 7.01 -6.41 -4.57
N THR A 69 6.38 -5.70 -3.63
CA THR A 69 6.86 -5.64 -2.22
C THR A 69 6.63 -6.97 -1.49
N CYS A 70 5.58 -7.69 -1.88
CA CYS A 70 5.14 -8.91 -1.19
C CYS A 70 6.18 -10.03 -1.20
N GLU A 71 6.87 -10.19 -2.33
CA GLU A 71 7.90 -11.21 -2.53
C GLU A 71 9.30 -10.72 -2.14
N SER A 72 9.49 -9.42 -1.90
CA SER A 72 10.79 -8.82 -1.57
C SER A 72 10.97 -8.47 -0.09
N MET A 73 9.89 -8.55 0.69
CA MET A 73 9.95 -8.27 2.12
C MET A 73 10.66 -9.37 2.90
N GLU A 74 11.60 -8.96 3.74
CA GLU A 74 12.27 -9.84 4.69
C GLU A 74 11.40 -10.00 5.94
N LEU A 75 10.90 -11.21 6.17
CA LEU A 75 10.16 -11.57 7.37
C LEU A 75 11.00 -12.46 8.28
N PRO A 76 10.79 -12.42 9.62
CA PRO A 76 11.43 -13.34 10.53
C PRO A 76 11.21 -14.80 10.14
N ALA A 77 12.28 -15.59 10.16
CA ALA A 77 12.21 -17.02 9.86
C ALA A 77 11.19 -17.74 10.76
N MET A 78 10.56 -18.76 10.19
CA MET A 78 9.69 -19.69 10.91
C MET A 78 10.47 -20.40 12.02
N GLU A 79 9.76 -20.92 13.03
CA GLU A 79 10.37 -21.65 14.15
C GLU A 79 11.14 -22.91 13.67
N ASN A 80 10.74 -23.47 12.52
CA ASN A 80 11.41 -24.60 11.88
C ASN A 80 12.68 -24.20 11.08
N GLY A 81 13.03 -22.91 11.03
CA GLY A 81 14.19 -22.38 10.31
C GLY A 81 13.93 -22.00 8.85
N ASP A 82 12.72 -22.19 8.33
CA ASP A 82 12.37 -21.81 6.96
C ASP A 82 12.13 -20.29 6.84
N THR A 83 12.54 -19.69 5.74
CA THR A 83 12.32 -18.26 5.48
C THR A 83 10.82 -17.98 5.27
N ARG A 84 10.29 -16.96 5.96
CA ARG A 84 8.95 -16.44 5.67
C ARG A 84 9.04 -15.45 4.50
N MET A 85 8.13 -15.61 3.54
CA MET A 85 7.97 -14.70 2.40
C MET A 85 6.49 -14.39 2.20
N GLY A 86 6.14 -13.12 1.98
CA GLY A 86 4.77 -12.76 1.64
C GLY A 86 4.32 -13.39 0.32
N SER A 87 3.02 -13.49 0.10
CA SER A 87 2.45 -13.99 -1.15
C SER A 87 1.23 -13.18 -1.59
N PRO A 88 1.02 -12.95 -2.90
CA PRO A 88 -0.23 -12.36 -3.39
C PRO A 88 -1.45 -13.28 -3.19
N GLU A 89 -1.20 -14.56 -2.91
CA GLU A 89 -2.19 -15.60 -2.63
C GLU A 89 -2.16 -16.03 -1.15
N PRO A 90 -3.30 -16.45 -0.57
CA PRO A 90 -3.34 -16.99 0.79
C PRO A 90 -2.38 -18.16 0.99
N LEU A 91 -1.72 -18.20 2.14
CA LEU A 91 -0.78 -19.22 2.53
C LEU A 91 -1.38 -20.16 3.58
N GLU A 92 -1.00 -21.44 3.52
CA GLU A 92 -1.47 -22.49 4.46
C GLU A 92 -0.60 -22.61 5.72
N ARG A 93 0.36 -21.69 5.93
CA ARG A 93 1.27 -21.65 7.08
C ARG A 93 0.83 -20.64 8.13
N ASP A 94 1.36 -20.76 9.34
CA ASP A 94 1.09 -19.83 10.46
C ASP A 94 -0.43 -19.61 10.69
N LEU A 95 -1.26 -20.64 10.43
CA LEU A 95 -2.69 -20.57 10.67
C LEU A 95 -2.97 -20.85 12.16
N PRO A 96 -3.84 -20.06 12.81
CA PRO A 96 -4.28 -20.40 14.15
C PRO A 96 -4.95 -21.77 14.10
N THR A 97 -4.54 -22.70 14.95
CA THR A 97 -5.29 -23.93 15.16
C THR A 97 -6.66 -23.52 15.70
N GLU A 98 -7.71 -23.71 14.90
CA GLU A 98 -9.09 -23.48 15.31
C GLU A 98 -9.31 -24.12 16.69
N SER A 99 -9.52 -23.29 17.70
CA SER A 99 -9.78 -23.70 19.08
C SER A 99 -11.28 -23.80 19.34
#